data_AF-A0A2R4WGY2-F1
#
_entry.id   AF-A0A2R4WGY2-F1
#
_cell.length_a   1.000
_cell.length_b   1.000
_cell.length_c   1.000
_cell.angle_alpha   90.00
_cell.angle_beta   90.00
_cell.angle_gamma   90.00
#
_symmetry.space_group_name_H-M   'P 1'
#
loop_
_entity.id
_entity.type
_entity.pdbx_description
1 polymer ?
#
loop_
_entity_poly.entity_id
_entity_poly.type
_entity_poly.pdbx_seq_one_letter_code
_entity_poly.pdbx_strand_id
1 'polypeptide(L)'
;MSMPLTRTVALAAAVVLLGSVGRAGAQGSGQGSQQGTERQRLACMTDAMTLCASDVPNTRRIEACLRRNYASISPPCQGELDAARGAAGGSNAAPSYR
;
A
#
# COMPACT_ATOMS: atom_id res chain seq x y z
N MET A 1 -40.81 41.87 -28.56
CA MET A 1 -41.59 40.61 -28.64
C MET A 1 -40.75 39.52 -27.98
N SER A 2 -40.75 39.35 -26.67
CA SER A 2 -41.81 38.71 -25.86
C SER A 2 -41.98 37.22 -26.18
N MET A 3 -41.16 36.37 -25.51
CA MET A 3 -41.54 35.15 -24.75
C MET A 3 -42.25 33.97 -25.50
N PRO A 4 -42.43 32.78 -24.90
CA PRO A 4 -41.58 31.94 -24.04
C PRO A 4 -41.80 30.42 -24.29
N LEU A 5 -40.79 29.55 -24.47
CA LEU A 5 -41.06 28.09 -24.50
C LEU A 5 -40.03 27.23 -23.75
N THR A 6 -39.76 27.63 -22.51
CA THR A 6 -39.31 26.78 -21.39
C THR A 6 -40.34 25.71 -20.98
N ARG A 7 -41.27 25.31 -21.86
CA ARG A 7 -42.44 24.44 -21.56
C ARG A 7 -42.30 22.99 -22.03
N THR A 8 -41.12 22.52 -22.42
CA THR A 8 -40.87 21.09 -22.69
C THR A 8 -39.97 20.42 -21.66
N VAL A 9 -39.85 21.05 -20.47
CA VAL A 9 -39.41 20.42 -19.21
C VAL A 9 -40.34 19.24 -18.79
N ALA A 10 -41.36 18.90 -19.59
CA ALA A 10 -42.35 17.87 -19.33
C ALA A 10 -42.13 16.53 -20.10
N LEU A 11 -40.90 16.17 -20.46
CA LEU A 11 -40.57 14.80 -20.89
C LEU A 11 -39.41 14.22 -20.06
N ALA A 12 -39.56 14.28 -18.74
CA ALA A 12 -38.83 13.40 -17.84
C ALA A 12 -39.45 11.99 -17.94
N ALA A 13 -38.88 11.10 -18.77
CA ALA A 13 -38.92 9.63 -18.61
C ALA A 13 -38.39 8.91 -19.87
N ALA A 14 -37.06 8.89 -20.07
CA ALA A 14 -36.30 7.90 -20.85
C ALA A 14 -34.83 8.37 -20.90
N VAL A 15 -34.03 8.39 -19.83
CA VAL A 15 -33.49 7.19 -19.14
C VAL A 15 -33.29 6.00 -20.10
N VAL A 16 -32.62 6.23 -21.23
CA VAL A 16 -31.93 5.22 -22.04
C VAL A 16 -30.46 5.68 -22.07
N LEU A 17 -29.60 5.39 -21.08
CA LEU A 17 -29.22 4.11 -20.49
C LEU A 17 -28.62 3.06 -21.46
N LEU A 18 -28.14 3.43 -22.66
CA LEU A 18 -27.24 2.55 -23.41
C LEU A 18 -26.26 3.37 -24.25
N GLY A 19 -24.98 3.46 -23.84
CA GLY A 19 -23.97 4.01 -24.77
C GLY A 19 -22.57 4.32 -24.23
N SER A 20 -22.37 4.44 -22.93
CA SER A 20 -21.03 4.53 -22.34
C SER A 20 -20.72 3.27 -21.55
N VAL A 21 -20.46 2.16 -22.25
CA VAL A 21 -19.70 1.04 -21.65
C VAL A 21 -18.25 1.51 -21.52
N GLY A 22 -18.03 2.32 -20.49
CA GLY A 22 -16.72 2.60 -19.95
C GLY A 22 -16.30 1.48 -19.01
N ARG A 23 -14.99 1.24 -18.99
CA ARG A 23 -14.19 0.45 -18.03
C ARG A 23 -14.10 -1.06 -18.26
N ALA A 24 -13.23 -1.46 -19.19
CA ALA A 24 -12.34 -2.57 -18.89
C ALA A 24 -11.35 -2.08 -17.82
N GLY A 25 -11.64 -2.41 -16.56
CA GLY A 25 -10.81 -2.05 -15.42
C GLY A 25 -9.43 -2.69 -15.53
N ALA A 26 -8.39 -1.86 -15.45
CA ALA A 26 -7.09 -2.31 -15.00
C ALA A 26 -7.27 -2.87 -13.58
N GLN A 27 -7.33 -4.19 -13.46
CA GLN A 27 -7.26 -4.89 -12.18
C GLN A 27 -5.79 -4.85 -11.73
N GLY A 28 -5.34 -3.66 -11.36
CA GLY A 28 -4.10 -3.46 -10.62
C GLY A 28 -4.44 -3.37 -9.16
N SER A 29 -4.74 -4.49 -8.51
CA SER A 29 -4.73 -4.59 -7.04
C SER A 29 -3.28 -4.58 -6.57
N GLY A 30 -2.64 -3.41 -6.71
CA GLY A 30 -1.41 -3.09 -6.00
C GLY A 30 -1.74 -3.08 -4.51
N GLN A 31 -1.41 -4.17 -3.84
CA GLN A 31 -1.55 -4.31 -2.40
C GLN A 31 -0.79 -3.17 -1.73
N GLY A 32 -1.52 -2.32 -1.01
CA GLY A 32 -0.95 -1.28 -0.18
C GLY A 32 -0.18 -1.91 0.99
N SER A 33 1.09 -2.20 0.77
CA SER A 33 2.03 -2.62 1.81
C SER A 33 2.95 -1.45 2.17
N GLN A 34 2.35 -0.32 2.57
CA GLN A 34 3.08 0.90 2.95
C GLN A 34 3.47 0.92 4.44
N GLN A 35 3.11 -0.11 5.19
CA GLN A 35 3.71 -0.45 6.48
C GLN A 35 4.31 -1.83 6.31
N GLY A 36 5.55 -2.03 6.77
CA GLY A 36 6.18 -3.35 6.77
C GLY A 36 5.16 -4.37 7.22
N THR A 37 4.99 -5.43 6.41
CA THR A 37 3.84 -6.33 6.56
C THR A 37 3.74 -6.81 8.02
N GLU A 38 2.55 -7.15 8.52
CA GLU A 38 2.44 -7.66 9.90
C GLU A 38 3.40 -8.84 10.14
N ARG A 39 3.67 -9.65 9.10
CA ARG A 39 4.74 -10.66 9.11
C ARG A 39 6.12 -10.07 9.38
N GLN A 40 6.48 -8.99 8.69
CA GLN A 40 7.73 -8.25 8.89
C GLN A 40 7.90 -7.80 10.34
N ARG A 41 6.82 -7.25 10.92
CA ARG A 41 6.83 -6.77 12.31
C ARG A 41 7.01 -7.93 13.28
N LEU A 42 6.29 -9.04 13.08
CA LEU A 42 6.39 -10.23 13.92
C LEU A 42 7.77 -10.88 13.84
N ALA A 43 8.36 -10.97 12.63
CA ALA A 43 9.69 -11.52 12.41
C ALA A 43 10.79 -10.74 13.16
N CYS A 44 10.67 -9.41 13.19
CA CYS A 44 11.64 -8.54 13.88
C CYS A 44 11.28 -8.21 15.34
N MET A 45 10.13 -8.69 15.85
CA MET A 45 9.62 -8.26 17.16
C MET A 45 10.56 -8.63 18.30
N THR A 46 11.02 -9.89 18.35
CA THR A 46 11.92 -10.38 19.40
C THR A 46 13.26 -9.63 19.38
N ASP A 47 13.81 -9.40 18.18
CA ASP A 47 15.06 -8.66 18.00
C ASP A 47 14.90 -7.19 18.39
N ALA A 48 13.78 -6.56 18.03
CA ALA A 48 13.48 -5.18 18.40
C ALA A 48 13.37 -5.02 19.92
N MET A 49 12.71 -5.96 20.60
CA MET A 49 12.59 -5.91 22.07
C MET A 49 13.90 -6.24 22.79
N THR A 50 14.77 -7.04 22.17
CA THR A 50 16.06 -7.42 22.79
C THR A 50 17.14 -6.34 22.58
N LEU A 51 17.25 -5.81 21.36
CA LEU A 51 18.33 -4.90 20.95
C LEU A 51 17.91 -3.43 20.94
N CYS A 52 16.62 -3.15 20.74
CA CYS A 52 16.11 -1.81 20.44
C CYS A 52 14.98 -1.35 21.38
N ALA A 53 14.86 -1.94 22.58
CA ALA A 53 13.79 -1.62 23.54
C ALA A 53 13.69 -0.12 23.86
N SER A 54 14.82 0.58 23.91
CA SER A 54 14.89 2.03 24.18
C SER A 54 14.26 2.90 23.08
N ASP A 55 14.02 2.34 21.89
CA ASP A 55 13.41 3.02 20.76
C ASP A 55 11.89 2.78 20.67
N VAL A 56 11.32 1.88 21.49
CA VAL A 56 9.87 1.67 21.61
C VAL A 56 9.21 2.90 22.22
N PRO A 57 8.06 3.38 21.70
CA PRO A 57 7.21 2.79 20.66
C PRO A 57 7.47 3.32 19.23
N ASN A 58 8.57 4.03 18.99
CA ASN A 58 8.82 4.69 17.71
C ASN A 58 9.33 3.68 16.65
N THR A 59 8.43 3.25 15.77
CA THR A 59 8.73 2.27 14.71
C THR A 59 9.87 2.70 13.79
N ARG A 60 9.98 4.00 13.47
CA ARG A 60 11.06 4.52 12.61
C ARG A 60 12.42 4.42 13.29
N ARG A 61 12.48 4.67 14.60
CA ARG A 61 13.71 4.51 15.38
C ARG A 61 14.08 3.03 15.55
N ILE A 62 13.09 2.17 15.79
CA ILE A 62 13.29 0.71 15.84
C ILE A 62 13.86 0.20 14.52
N GLU A 63 13.29 0.58 13.38
CA GLU A 63 13.82 0.16 12.07
C GLU A 63 15.28 0.61 11.88
N ALA A 64 15.60 1.85 12.23
CA ALA A 64 16.97 2.35 12.16
C ALA A 64 17.91 1.58 13.11
N CYS A 65 17.45 1.21 14.31
CA CYS A 65 18.22 0.41 15.25
C CYS A 65 18.46 -1.01 14.74
N LEU A 66 17.44 -1.68 14.20
CA LEU A 66 17.57 -3.01 13.60
C LEU A 66 18.55 -2.98 12.41
N ARG A 67 18.48 -1.95 11.56
CA ARG A 67 19.43 -1.77 10.45
C ARG A 67 20.87 -1.59 10.92
N ARG A 68 21.10 -0.91 12.06
CA ARG A 68 22.45 -0.77 12.65
C ARG A 68 22.95 -2.09 13.26
N ASN A 69 22.05 -2.89 13.82
CA ASN A 69 22.37 -4.18 14.43
C ASN A 69 22.13 -5.36 13.49
N TYR A 70 22.19 -5.14 12.17
CA TYR A 70 21.79 -6.13 11.17
C TYR A 70 22.54 -7.48 11.31
N ALA A 71 23.80 -7.47 11.74
CA ALA A 71 24.58 -8.69 11.99
C ALA A 71 24.17 -9.47 13.25
N SER A 72 23.40 -8.84 14.15
CA SER A 72 23.01 -9.39 15.46
C SER A 72 21.53 -9.76 15.55
N ILE A 73 20.72 -9.38 14.56
CA ILE A 73 19.31 -9.76 14.46
C ILE A 73 19.17 -11.17 13.86
N SER A 74 17.99 -11.76 14.04
CA SER A 74 17.69 -13.11 13.56
C SER A 74 17.63 -13.18 12.01
N PRO A 75 17.94 -14.35 11.40
CA PRO A 75 17.80 -14.56 9.96
C PRO A 75 16.45 -14.19 9.34
N PRO A 76 15.28 -14.46 9.98
CA PRO A 76 14.01 -14.01 9.43
C PRO A 76 13.92 -12.48 9.40
N CYS A 77 14.35 -11.77 10.45
CA CYS A 77 14.34 -10.30 10.45
C CYS A 77 15.31 -9.71 9.41
N GLN A 78 16.44 -10.38 9.13
CA GLN A 78 17.35 -9.99 8.06
C GLN A 78 16.66 -10.04 6.69
N GLY A 79 16.02 -11.17 6.37
CA GLY A 79 15.31 -11.33 5.09
C GLY A 79 14.21 -10.30 4.88
N GLU A 80 13.51 -9.95 5.95
CA GLU A 80 12.49 -8.89 5.98
C GLU A 80 13.07 -7.48 5.74
N LEU A 81 14.23 -7.15 6.33
CA LEU A 81 14.91 -5.87 6.08
C LEU A 81 15.48 -5.77 4.66
N ASP A 82 15.86 -6.90 4.07
CA ASP A 82 16.36 -6.97 2.70
C ASP A 82 15.24 -6.92 1.67
N ALA A 83 14.12 -7.60 1.92
CA ALA A 83 12.90 -7.47 1.14
C ALA A 83 12.42 -6.00 1.10
N ALA A 84 12.49 -5.31 2.25
CA ALA A 84 12.18 -3.88 2.32
C ALA A 84 13.17 -2.99 1.53
N ARG A 85 14.46 -3.36 1.47
CA ARG A 85 15.45 -2.68 0.60
C ARG A 85 15.16 -2.91 -0.87
N GLY A 86 14.81 -4.14 -1.26
CA GLY A 86 14.41 -4.49 -2.62
C GLY A 86 13.17 -3.74 -3.08
N ALA A 87 12.18 -3.57 -2.20
CA ALA A 87 10.99 -2.76 -2.47
C ALA A 87 11.31 -1.26 -2.64
N ALA A 88 12.25 -0.71 -1.86
CA ALA A 88 12.67 0.69 -1.97
C ALA A 88 13.52 0.98 -3.23
N GLY A 89 14.29 0.00 -3.71
CA GLY A 89 15.05 0.08 -4.97
C GLY A 89 14.26 -0.36 -6.22
N GLY A 90 13.06 -0.89 -6.02
CA GLY A 90 12.30 -1.61 -7.05
C GLY A 90 10.96 -0.97 -7.35
N SER A 91 10.92 0.26 -7.85
CA SER A 91 9.71 0.76 -8.54
C SER A 91 9.41 0.06 -9.87
N ASN A 92 10.08 -1.07 -10.20
CA ASN A 92 9.80 -1.94 -11.35
C ASN A 92 10.13 -3.44 -11.15
N ALA A 93 10.27 -3.96 -9.92
CA ALA A 93 10.56 -5.38 -9.71
C ALA A 93 9.58 -6.00 -8.72
N ALA A 94 8.56 -6.69 -9.26
CA ALA A 94 7.65 -7.49 -8.45
C ALA A 94 8.43 -8.67 -7.82
N PRO A 95 8.41 -8.86 -6.49
CA PRO A 95 9.05 -10.00 -5.87
C PRO A 95 8.26 -11.27 -6.16
N SER A 96 8.76 -12.09 -7.09
CA SER A 96 8.29 -13.46 -7.29
C SER A 96 8.87 -14.34 -6.19
N TYR A 97 8.07 -14.66 -5.17
CA TYR A 97 8.36 -15.80 -4.31
C TYR A 97 8.02 -17.07 -5.09
N ARG A 98 9.01 -17.93 -5.32
CA ARG A 98 8.83 -19.25 -5.93
C ARG A 98 9.25 -20.31 -4.93
#